data_AF-A0A838PRF2-F1
#
_entry.id   AF-A0A838PRF2-F1
#
_cell.length_a   1.000
_cell.length_b   1.000
_cell.length_c   1.000
_cell.angle_alpha   90.00
_cell.angle_beta   90.00
_cell.angle_gamma   90.00
#
_symmetry.space_group_name_H-M   'P 1'
#
loop_
_entity.id
_entity.type
_entity.pdbx_description
1 polymer ?
#
loop_
_entity_poly.entity_id
_entity_poly.type
_entity_poly.pdbx_seq_one_letter_code
_entity_poly.pdbx_strand_id
1 'polypeptide(L)'
;MTSGFGQRVIYAAERERVSPGETVLSWLQSQRRVETGPGDRSVRSIDGIEADDRLGRWSWSYFVNGLEGDPGAADRRLPPGAAVQWDYRRRDSAPSVPAIVGAYPEPMLSGSEGKRLPVRMECANDRSRACREVRRRLGASGVIASVGPFGDPAGENTIRVVVAPWSLARRVRAATSLDEGPRASGVFARFREEGATLELLDSAGRPAHIAPPGTGLVAATALEGEQRVWLVTGVDEAGVERAAAALEGQTLRDRYAVAALPDGALALPLGGAEPR
;
A
#
# COMPACT_ATOMS: atom_id res chain seq x y z
N MET A 1 -9.75 10.82 1.40
CA MET A 1 -8.73 11.86 1.16
C MET A 1 -7.88 12.01 2.40
N THR A 2 -6.58 11.96 2.20
CA THR A 2 -5.58 12.04 3.26
C THR A 2 -4.49 13.05 2.88
N SER A 3 -3.65 13.38 3.84
CA SER A 3 -2.38 14.06 3.59
C SER A 3 -1.25 13.37 4.32
N GLY A 4 -0.04 13.53 3.79
CA GLY A 4 1.16 13.11 4.46
C GLY A 4 1.34 11.61 4.47
N PHE A 5 1.09 10.96 3.33
CA PHE A 5 1.18 9.50 3.18
C PHE A 5 0.16 8.77 4.05
N GLY A 6 -1.10 9.24 4.04
CA GLY A 6 -2.17 8.60 4.81
C GLY A 6 -2.24 8.96 6.29
N GLN A 7 -1.28 9.74 6.80
CA GLN A 7 -1.16 10.03 8.25
C GLN A 7 -2.31 10.87 8.80
N ARG A 8 -2.91 11.73 7.98
CA ARG A 8 -4.04 12.57 8.38
C ARG A 8 -5.18 12.42 7.40
N VAL A 9 -6.36 12.04 7.90
CA VAL A 9 -7.60 12.06 7.12
C VAL A 9 -8.08 13.51 6.99
N ILE A 10 -8.20 13.98 5.74
CA ILE A 10 -8.81 15.28 5.42
C ILE A 10 -10.31 15.12 5.23
N TYR A 11 -10.71 14.03 4.58
CA TYR A 11 -12.10 13.73 4.29
C TYR A 11 -12.31 12.24 4.00
N ALA A 12 -13.46 11.72 4.41
CA ALA A 12 -13.93 10.41 4.04
C ALA A 12 -15.39 10.49 3.57
N ALA A 13 -15.72 9.71 2.55
CA ALA A 13 -17.07 9.52 2.05
C ALA A 13 -17.23 8.09 1.57
N GLU A 14 -18.45 7.59 1.70
CA GLU A 14 -18.87 6.30 1.20
C GLU A 14 -20.17 6.50 0.42
N ARG A 15 -20.39 5.65 -0.58
CA ARG A 15 -21.61 5.67 -1.38
C ARG A 15 -22.09 4.25 -1.62
N GLU A 16 -23.39 4.02 -1.45
CA GLU A 16 -23.98 2.69 -1.63
C GLU A 16 -23.93 2.19 -3.07
N ARG A 17 -24.02 3.09 -4.06
CA ARG A 17 -24.06 2.74 -5.48
C ARG A 17 -23.15 3.64 -6.30
N VAL A 18 -22.34 3.02 -7.15
CA VAL A 18 -21.53 3.70 -8.17
C VAL A 18 -22.42 3.97 -9.38
N SER A 19 -22.41 5.20 -9.89
CA SER A 19 -23.20 5.54 -11.08
C SER A 19 -22.62 4.87 -12.34
N PRO A 20 -23.44 4.49 -13.35
CA PRO A 20 -22.91 3.93 -14.58
C PRO A 20 -21.88 4.84 -15.24
N GLY A 21 -20.68 4.33 -15.48
CA GLY A 21 -19.60 5.10 -16.10
C GLY A 21 -18.93 6.12 -15.18
N GLU A 22 -19.23 6.12 -13.87
CA GLU A 22 -18.56 6.99 -12.90
C GLU A 22 -17.06 6.68 -12.83
N THR A 23 -16.28 7.75 -12.72
CA THR A 23 -14.81 7.74 -12.76
C THR A 23 -14.27 8.27 -11.44
N VAL A 24 -13.00 8.00 -11.17
CA VAL A 24 -12.32 8.49 -9.96
C VAL A 24 -12.47 10.02 -9.86
N LEU A 25 -12.25 10.74 -10.96
CA LEU A 25 -12.38 12.19 -10.98
C LEU A 25 -13.82 12.67 -10.84
N SER A 26 -14.77 12.10 -11.60
CA SER A 26 -16.18 12.55 -11.52
C SER A 26 -16.80 12.27 -10.16
N TRP A 27 -16.44 11.15 -9.53
CA TRP A 27 -16.84 10.87 -8.16
C TRP A 27 -16.28 11.90 -7.19
N LEU A 28 -14.97 12.22 -7.27
CA LEU A 28 -14.35 13.26 -6.44
C LEU A 28 -15.04 14.63 -6.64
N GLN A 29 -15.29 15.03 -7.89
CA GLN A 29 -15.97 16.29 -8.23
C GLN A 29 -17.41 16.34 -7.69
N SER A 30 -18.08 15.20 -7.56
CA SER A 30 -19.42 15.15 -6.94
C SER A 30 -19.38 15.38 -5.42
N GLN A 31 -18.23 15.23 -4.78
CA GLN A 31 -18.06 15.37 -3.34
C GLN A 31 -17.35 16.66 -2.94
N ARG A 32 -16.44 17.16 -3.80
CA ARG A 32 -15.46 18.21 -3.50
C ARG A 32 -15.29 19.19 -4.64
N ARG A 33 -14.77 20.38 -4.31
CA ARG A 33 -14.37 21.35 -5.33
C ARG A 33 -13.00 20.97 -5.86
N VAL A 34 -12.93 20.56 -7.12
CA VAL A 34 -11.69 20.11 -7.77
C VAL A 34 -11.33 21.04 -8.91
N GLU A 35 -10.05 21.42 -8.98
CA GLU A 35 -9.49 22.14 -10.12
C GLU A 35 -8.47 21.22 -10.83
N THR A 36 -8.60 21.10 -12.14
CA THR A 36 -7.85 20.15 -12.98
C THR A 36 -6.88 20.84 -13.92
N GLY A 37 -5.78 20.18 -14.28
CA GLY A 37 -4.85 20.59 -15.32
C GLY A 37 -5.44 20.52 -16.74
N PRO A 38 -4.71 21.00 -17.76
CA PRO A 38 -5.15 20.93 -19.15
C PRO A 38 -5.58 19.52 -19.57
N GLY A 39 -6.80 19.41 -20.11
CA GLY A 39 -7.40 18.15 -20.57
C GLY A 39 -7.90 17.24 -19.45
N ASP A 40 -8.09 17.75 -18.23
CA ASP A 40 -8.57 17.00 -17.06
C ASP A 40 -7.69 15.79 -16.66
N ARG A 41 -6.43 15.79 -17.13
CA ARG A 41 -5.48 14.69 -16.94
C ARG A 41 -4.68 14.76 -15.64
N SER A 42 -4.95 15.74 -14.78
CA SER A 42 -4.31 15.84 -13.46
C SER A 42 -5.15 16.73 -12.54
N VAL A 43 -5.18 16.38 -11.25
CA VAL A 43 -5.80 17.23 -10.22
C VAL A 43 -4.75 18.23 -9.72
N ARG A 44 -5.05 19.52 -9.85
CA ARG A 44 -4.23 20.64 -9.37
C ARG A 44 -4.61 21.08 -7.96
N SER A 45 -5.91 21.09 -7.66
CA SER A 45 -6.40 21.49 -6.34
C SER A 45 -7.63 20.69 -5.93
N ILE A 46 -7.76 20.43 -4.63
CA ILE A 46 -9.00 19.93 -4.01
C ILE A 46 -9.29 20.81 -2.79
N ASP A 47 -10.48 21.43 -2.77
CA ASP A 47 -10.92 22.36 -1.73
C ASP A 47 -9.91 23.47 -1.41
N GLY A 48 -9.16 23.94 -2.41
CA GLY A 48 -8.15 24.99 -2.27
C GLY A 48 -6.76 24.51 -1.82
N ILE A 49 -6.58 23.20 -1.57
CA ILE A 49 -5.25 22.63 -1.31
C ILE A 49 -4.56 22.39 -2.65
N GLU A 50 -3.71 23.34 -3.04
CA GLU A 50 -3.00 23.35 -4.31
C GLU A 50 -1.78 22.40 -4.30
N ALA A 51 -1.60 21.70 -5.41
CA ALA A 51 -0.32 21.09 -5.77
C ALA A 51 0.72 22.20 -5.99
N ASP A 52 1.97 21.92 -5.61
CA ASP A 52 3.07 22.84 -5.87
C ASP A 52 3.45 22.78 -7.36
N ASP A 53 2.93 23.73 -8.14
CA ASP A 53 3.15 23.81 -9.58
C ASP A 53 4.58 24.20 -9.97
N ARG A 54 5.41 24.77 -9.07
CA ARG A 54 6.75 25.27 -9.42
C ARG A 54 7.83 24.21 -9.37
N LEU A 55 7.74 23.29 -8.40
CA LEU A 55 8.72 22.21 -8.24
C LEU A 55 8.08 20.82 -8.30
N GLY A 56 6.75 20.72 -8.34
CA GLY A 56 6.05 19.44 -8.29
C GLY A 56 6.35 18.66 -7.02
N ARG A 57 6.78 19.35 -5.95
CA ARG A 57 7.24 18.75 -4.70
C ARG A 57 6.06 18.13 -3.96
N TRP A 58 4.96 18.87 -3.87
CA TRP A 58 3.71 18.46 -3.26
C TRP A 58 2.64 18.27 -4.33
N SER A 59 1.95 17.14 -4.31
CA SER A 59 0.89 16.87 -5.27
C SER A 59 -0.14 15.90 -4.72
N TRP A 60 -1.31 15.90 -5.37
CA TRP A 60 -2.32 14.86 -5.19
C TRP A 60 -1.95 13.60 -5.99
N SER A 61 -1.74 12.50 -5.27
CA SER A 61 -1.75 11.14 -5.83
C SER A 61 -3.08 10.47 -5.50
N TYR A 62 -3.51 9.51 -6.31
CA TYR A 62 -4.66 8.68 -5.96
C TYR A 62 -4.36 7.20 -6.14
N PHE A 63 -5.06 6.40 -5.34
CA PHE A 63 -4.94 4.95 -5.33
C PHE A 63 -6.33 4.35 -5.48
N VAL A 64 -6.46 3.33 -6.35
CA VAL A 64 -7.69 2.54 -6.49
C VAL A 64 -7.37 1.12 -6.07
N ASN A 65 -8.07 0.64 -5.04
CA ASN A 65 -7.79 -0.65 -4.39
C ASN A 65 -6.30 -0.78 -4.02
N GLY A 66 -5.71 0.31 -3.55
CA GLY A 66 -4.32 0.36 -3.09
C GLY A 66 -3.27 0.41 -4.19
N LEU A 67 -3.62 0.50 -5.47
CA LEU A 67 -2.67 0.71 -6.57
C LEU A 67 -2.67 2.17 -7.00
N GLU A 68 -1.50 2.79 -7.14
CA GLU A 68 -1.41 4.16 -7.65
C GLU A 68 -1.99 4.22 -9.06
N GLY A 69 -2.87 5.20 -9.28
CA GLY A 69 -3.49 5.40 -10.57
C GLY A 69 -2.68 6.31 -11.46
N ASP A 70 -2.75 6.07 -12.77
CA ASP A 70 -2.17 6.96 -13.76
C ASP A 70 -2.83 8.35 -13.74
N PRO A 71 -2.17 9.41 -14.21
CA PRO A 71 -2.71 10.78 -14.17
C PRO A 71 -4.14 10.94 -14.73
N GLY A 72 -4.58 10.09 -15.67
CA GLY A 72 -5.92 10.08 -16.25
C GLY A 72 -7.05 9.62 -15.30
N ALA A 73 -7.22 10.26 -14.14
CA ALA A 73 -8.32 9.96 -13.21
C ALA A 73 -9.72 10.17 -13.83
N ALA A 74 -9.80 11.00 -14.87
CA ALA A 74 -11.00 11.21 -15.69
C ALA A 74 -11.42 9.96 -16.46
N ASP A 75 -10.48 9.11 -16.88
CA ASP A 75 -10.74 7.89 -17.65
C ASP A 75 -10.84 6.65 -16.75
N ARG A 76 -10.39 6.77 -15.50
CA ARG A 76 -10.36 5.67 -14.54
C ARG A 76 -11.75 5.38 -13.97
N ARG A 77 -12.44 4.40 -14.53
CA ARG A 77 -13.76 3.94 -14.04
C ARG A 77 -13.67 3.28 -12.67
N LEU A 78 -14.68 3.54 -11.84
CA LEU A 78 -14.82 2.89 -10.53
C LEU A 78 -15.65 1.60 -10.64
N PRO A 79 -15.08 0.43 -10.31
CA PRO A 79 -15.90 -0.76 -10.12
C PRO A 79 -16.69 -0.66 -8.80
N PRO A 80 -17.82 -1.37 -8.67
CA PRO A 80 -18.49 -1.55 -7.38
C PRO A 80 -17.52 -2.10 -6.32
N GLY A 81 -17.58 -1.56 -5.12
CA GLY A 81 -16.70 -1.93 -4.01
C GLY A 81 -15.32 -1.28 -4.02
N ALA A 82 -14.99 -0.46 -5.04
CA ALA A 82 -13.68 0.18 -5.11
C ALA A 82 -13.40 1.08 -3.88
N ALA A 83 -12.24 0.88 -3.26
CA ALA A 83 -11.67 1.80 -2.29
C ALA A 83 -10.75 2.79 -3.00
N VAL A 84 -11.02 4.08 -2.86
CA VAL A 84 -10.24 5.15 -3.49
C VAL A 84 -9.62 6.03 -2.42
N GLN A 85 -8.30 6.13 -2.42
CA GLN A 85 -7.56 7.03 -1.54
C GLN A 85 -6.88 8.11 -2.37
N TRP A 86 -7.30 9.36 -2.19
CA TRP A 86 -6.54 10.53 -2.62
C TRP A 86 -5.61 10.97 -1.49
N ASP A 87 -4.32 11.18 -1.76
CA ASP A 87 -3.35 11.61 -0.76
C ASP A 87 -2.55 12.84 -1.25
N TYR A 88 -2.53 13.90 -0.45
CA TYR A 88 -1.69 15.06 -0.66
C TYR A 88 -0.32 14.83 -0.02
N ARG A 89 0.73 14.67 -0.82
CA ARG A 89 2.05 14.25 -0.35
C ARG A 89 3.21 14.86 -1.09
N ARG A 90 4.39 14.75 -0.47
CA ARG A 90 5.66 14.99 -1.16
C ARG A 90 5.98 13.86 -2.13
N ARG A 91 6.67 14.21 -3.21
CA ARG A 91 7.16 13.27 -4.22
C ARG A 91 8.68 13.10 -4.25
N ASP A 92 9.43 13.88 -3.47
CA ASP A 92 10.91 13.88 -3.52
C ASP A 92 11.53 12.50 -3.24
N SER A 93 11.02 11.83 -2.19
CA SER A 93 11.52 10.56 -1.67
C SER A 93 10.96 9.35 -2.42
N ALA A 94 9.71 9.45 -2.88
CA ALA A 94 9.02 8.45 -3.68
C ALA A 94 8.15 9.15 -4.74
N PRO A 95 8.67 9.41 -5.95
CA PRO A 95 7.92 10.07 -7.02
C PRO A 95 6.66 9.30 -7.42
N SER A 96 6.76 7.96 -7.42
CA SER A 96 5.66 7.02 -7.54
C SER A 96 5.69 6.06 -6.35
N VAL A 97 4.52 5.59 -5.94
CA VAL A 97 4.31 4.56 -4.94
C VAL A 97 3.43 3.49 -5.57
N PRO A 98 3.99 2.37 -6.06
CA PRO A 98 3.25 1.44 -6.91
C PRO A 98 2.02 0.82 -6.23
N ALA A 99 2.12 0.56 -4.92
CA ALA A 99 1.03 0.02 -4.12
C ALA A 99 1.10 0.47 -2.66
N ILE A 100 -0.05 0.46 -1.99
CA ILE A 100 -0.22 0.77 -0.57
C ILE A 100 -1.12 -0.27 0.11
N VAL A 101 -0.99 -0.41 1.43
CA VAL A 101 -1.82 -1.32 2.23
C VAL A 101 -3.21 -0.74 2.59
N GLY A 102 -3.39 0.56 2.39
CA GLY A 102 -4.52 1.38 2.83
C GLY A 102 -5.91 0.91 2.43
N ALA A 103 -5.99 0.15 1.35
CA ALA A 103 -7.24 -0.37 0.80
C ALA A 103 -7.53 -1.82 1.18
N TYR A 104 -6.76 -2.46 2.09
CA TYR A 104 -7.04 -3.83 2.51
C TYR A 104 -8.50 -4.00 2.97
N PRO A 105 -9.23 -5.04 2.53
CA PRO A 105 -8.81 -6.16 1.67
C PRO A 105 -9.12 -5.98 0.17
N GLU A 106 -9.60 -4.82 -0.27
CA GLU A 106 -10.17 -4.59 -1.61
C GLU A 106 -9.31 -5.04 -2.80
N PRO A 107 -7.99 -4.82 -2.86
CA PRO A 107 -7.19 -5.35 -3.96
C PRO A 107 -7.34 -6.86 -4.15
N MET A 108 -7.59 -7.61 -3.08
CA MET A 108 -7.72 -9.07 -3.10
C MET A 108 -9.15 -9.55 -3.33
N LEU A 109 -10.17 -8.73 -3.03
CA LEU A 109 -11.58 -9.06 -3.27
C LEU A 109 -12.05 -8.66 -4.67
N SER A 110 -11.72 -7.42 -5.03
CA SER A 110 -12.26 -6.73 -6.19
C SER A 110 -11.23 -6.63 -7.31
N GLY A 111 -9.94 -6.81 -7.01
CA GLY A 111 -8.86 -6.73 -7.98
C GLY A 111 -8.65 -5.30 -8.49
N SER A 112 -8.39 -5.16 -9.79
CA SER A 112 -8.16 -3.86 -10.43
C SER A 112 -8.84 -3.79 -11.78
N GLU A 113 -9.27 -2.60 -12.20
CA GLU A 113 -9.81 -2.37 -13.55
C GLU A 113 -11.04 -3.24 -13.88
N GLY A 114 -11.85 -3.56 -12.87
CA GLY A 114 -13.00 -4.45 -13.00
C GLY A 114 -12.66 -5.94 -13.14
N LYS A 115 -11.37 -6.32 -13.02
CA LYS A 115 -10.93 -7.72 -13.05
C LYS A 115 -10.49 -8.16 -11.66
N ARG A 116 -11.13 -9.22 -11.14
CA ARG A 116 -10.63 -9.95 -9.97
C ARG A 116 -9.35 -10.68 -10.34
N LEU A 117 -8.36 -10.64 -9.44
CA LEU A 117 -7.12 -11.36 -9.61
C LEU A 117 -7.07 -12.54 -8.63
N PRO A 118 -6.56 -13.72 -9.04
CA PRO A 118 -6.20 -14.77 -8.12
C PRO A 118 -5.25 -14.26 -7.03
N VAL A 119 -5.50 -14.69 -5.80
CA VAL A 119 -4.63 -14.42 -4.65
C VAL A 119 -3.87 -15.70 -4.33
N ARG A 120 -2.54 -15.63 -4.34
CA ARG A 120 -1.64 -16.73 -3.99
C ARG A 120 -0.89 -16.39 -2.71
N MET A 121 -1.14 -17.15 -1.66
CA MET A 121 -0.37 -17.09 -0.42
C MET A 121 0.86 -17.98 -0.52
N GLU A 122 2.00 -17.45 -0.11
CA GLU A 122 3.30 -18.11 -0.16
C GLU A 122 3.96 -17.98 1.21
N CYS A 123 3.97 -19.07 1.96
CA CYS A 123 4.58 -19.10 3.28
C CYS A 123 5.95 -19.77 3.19
N ALA A 124 6.97 -19.20 3.85
CA ALA A 124 8.25 -19.91 4.00
C ALA A 124 8.09 -21.20 4.81
N ASN A 125 7.10 -21.23 5.71
CA ASN A 125 6.70 -22.40 6.47
C ASN A 125 5.17 -22.44 6.57
N ASP A 126 4.53 -23.34 5.83
CA ASP A 126 3.06 -23.50 5.82
C ASP A 126 2.47 -23.88 7.19
N ARG A 127 3.31 -24.40 8.10
CA ARG A 127 2.91 -24.78 9.46
C ARG A 127 3.21 -23.69 10.49
N SER A 128 3.73 -22.52 10.11
CA SER A 128 3.97 -21.43 11.05
C SER A 128 2.65 -20.84 11.58
N ARG A 129 2.72 -20.19 12.75
CA ARG A 129 1.57 -19.47 13.30
C ARG A 129 1.19 -18.29 12.41
N ALA A 130 2.18 -17.57 11.90
CA ALA A 130 1.98 -16.46 10.98
C ALA A 130 1.24 -16.89 9.71
N CYS A 131 1.62 -17.99 9.06
CA CYS A 131 0.94 -18.48 7.86
C CYS A 131 -0.55 -18.80 8.11
N ARG A 132 -0.84 -19.48 9.22
CA ARG A 132 -2.23 -19.76 9.64
C ARG A 132 -3.01 -18.48 9.92
N GLU A 133 -2.38 -17.51 10.57
CA GLU A 133 -2.99 -16.24 10.92
C GLU A 133 -3.32 -15.41 9.67
N VAL A 134 -2.39 -15.29 8.71
CA VAL A 134 -2.65 -14.62 7.42
C VAL A 134 -3.81 -15.30 6.70
N ARG A 135 -3.81 -16.64 6.59
CA ARG A 135 -4.92 -17.37 5.97
C ARG A 135 -6.25 -17.10 6.66
N ARG A 136 -6.26 -17.06 8.00
CA ARG A 136 -7.46 -16.77 8.80
C ARG A 136 -7.97 -15.35 8.54
N ARG A 137 -7.09 -14.35 8.53
CA ARG A 137 -7.40 -12.93 8.30
C ARG A 137 -7.96 -12.68 6.90
N LEU A 138 -7.31 -13.27 5.89
CA LEU A 138 -7.77 -13.24 4.50
C LEU A 138 -9.17 -13.87 4.38
N GLY A 139 -9.35 -15.08 4.89
CA GLY A 139 -10.64 -15.77 4.85
C GLY A 139 -11.76 -15.04 5.61
N ALA A 140 -11.46 -14.47 6.79
CA ALA A 140 -12.41 -13.66 7.55
C ALA A 140 -12.82 -12.38 6.81
N SER A 141 -11.97 -11.90 5.90
CA SER A 141 -12.25 -10.75 5.03
C SER A 141 -12.90 -11.15 3.70
N GLY A 142 -13.23 -12.43 3.51
CA GLY A 142 -13.84 -12.96 2.28
C GLY A 142 -12.86 -13.24 1.14
N VAL A 143 -11.55 -13.09 1.36
CA VAL A 143 -10.52 -13.36 0.35
C VAL A 143 -10.30 -14.87 0.22
N ILE A 144 -10.43 -15.37 -0.99
CA ILE A 144 -10.12 -16.76 -1.35
C ILE A 144 -8.68 -16.80 -1.88
N ALA A 145 -7.75 -17.29 -1.06
CA ALA A 145 -6.35 -17.43 -1.43
C ALA A 145 -5.97 -18.89 -1.63
N SER A 146 -5.31 -19.20 -2.75
CA SER A 146 -4.62 -20.49 -2.93
C SER A 146 -3.28 -20.47 -2.21
N VAL A 147 -2.77 -21.64 -1.81
CA VAL A 147 -1.41 -21.78 -1.30
C VAL A 147 -0.50 -22.21 -2.45
N GLY A 148 0.63 -21.53 -2.62
CA GLY A 148 1.62 -21.85 -3.64
C GLY A 148 3.02 -22.04 -3.06
N PRO A 149 3.91 -22.70 -3.82
CA PRO A 149 5.32 -22.81 -3.47
C PRO A 149 5.95 -21.42 -3.29
N PHE A 150 6.79 -21.30 -2.28
CA PHE A 150 7.45 -20.05 -1.92
C PHE A 150 8.48 -19.64 -2.97
N GLY A 151 8.40 -18.40 -3.46
CA GLY A 151 9.42 -17.82 -4.33
C GLY A 151 9.25 -18.14 -5.83
N ASP A 152 8.43 -19.12 -6.18
CA ASP A 152 8.13 -19.44 -7.58
C ASP A 152 7.58 -18.22 -8.33
N PRO A 153 7.88 -18.06 -9.62
CA PRO A 153 7.24 -17.03 -10.42
C PRO A 153 5.70 -17.11 -10.32
N ALA A 154 5.05 -15.96 -10.18
CA ALA A 154 3.62 -15.83 -10.43
C ALA A 154 3.42 -15.16 -11.79
N GLY A 155 2.35 -15.50 -12.49
CA GLY A 155 1.93 -14.76 -13.67
C GLY A 155 1.53 -13.33 -13.33
N GLU A 156 1.58 -12.44 -14.31
CA GLU A 156 1.40 -10.98 -14.16
C GLU A 156 0.04 -10.57 -13.56
N ASN A 157 -0.94 -11.47 -13.64
CA ASN A 157 -2.31 -11.27 -13.18
C ASN A 157 -2.58 -11.94 -11.82
N THR A 158 -1.58 -12.03 -10.93
CA THR A 158 -1.73 -12.67 -9.60
C THR A 158 -1.29 -11.72 -8.49
N ILE A 159 -2.07 -11.66 -7.41
CA ILE A 159 -1.65 -11.00 -6.18
C ILE A 159 -0.94 -12.02 -5.30
N ARG A 160 0.33 -11.78 -4.99
CA ARG A 160 1.12 -12.65 -4.10
C ARG A 160 1.06 -12.11 -2.68
N VAL A 161 0.78 -12.97 -1.72
CA VAL A 161 0.88 -12.67 -0.28
C VAL A 161 2.01 -13.50 0.29
N VAL A 162 3.17 -12.88 0.47
CA VAL A 162 4.40 -13.53 0.93
C VAL A 162 4.48 -13.43 2.45
N VAL A 163 4.59 -14.57 3.12
CA VAL A 163 4.62 -14.68 4.58
C VAL A 163 5.91 -15.36 5.01
N ALA A 164 6.93 -14.58 5.38
CA ALA A 164 8.25 -15.09 5.72
C ALA A 164 9.11 -14.06 6.46
N PRO A 165 10.11 -14.50 7.25
CA PRO A 165 11.18 -13.61 7.70
C PRO A 165 11.90 -12.96 6.52
N TRP A 166 12.44 -11.75 6.70
CA TRP A 166 13.04 -10.98 5.61
C TRP A 166 14.16 -11.71 4.89
N SER A 167 14.98 -12.46 5.66
CA SER A 167 16.08 -13.29 5.14
C SER A 167 15.65 -14.28 4.05
N LEU A 168 14.38 -14.68 4.02
CA LEU A 168 13.78 -15.50 2.97
C LEU A 168 12.92 -14.67 2.01
N ALA A 169 12.12 -13.72 2.50
CA ALA A 169 11.25 -12.88 1.68
C ALA A 169 12.01 -12.09 0.61
N ARG A 170 13.25 -11.65 0.92
CA ARG A 170 14.13 -10.93 -0.02
C ARG A 170 14.53 -11.72 -1.27
N ARG A 171 14.24 -13.03 -1.33
CA ARG A 171 14.45 -13.86 -2.53
C ARG A 171 13.33 -13.70 -3.55
N VAL A 172 12.19 -13.13 -3.14
CA VAL A 172 11.10 -12.78 -4.04
C VAL A 172 11.47 -11.50 -4.78
N ARG A 173 11.54 -11.56 -6.11
CA ARG A 173 12.01 -10.44 -6.95
C ARG A 173 11.30 -9.11 -6.66
N ALA A 174 9.98 -9.10 -6.55
CA ALA A 174 9.26 -7.86 -6.22
C ALA A 174 9.56 -7.32 -4.81
N ALA A 175 10.02 -8.17 -3.89
CA ALA A 175 10.45 -7.73 -2.57
C ALA A 175 11.83 -7.06 -2.60
N THR A 176 12.72 -7.38 -3.57
CA THR A 176 14.07 -6.80 -3.58
C THR A 176 14.09 -5.29 -3.74
N SER A 177 13.04 -4.69 -4.31
CA SER A 177 12.92 -3.22 -4.41
C SER A 177 12.86 -2.53 -3.03
N LEU A 178 12.52 -3.24 -1.95
CA LEU A 178 12.59 -2.68 -0.59
C LEU A 178 14.04 -2.44 -0.14
N ASP A 179 15.00 -3.25 -0.59
CA ASP A 179 16.43 -3.01 -0.31
C ASP A 179 16.92 -1.71 -0.99
N GLU A 180 16.30 -1.34 -2.12
CA GLU A 180 16.57 -0.11 -2.88
C GLU A 180 15.87 1.14 -2.28
N GLY A 181 14.91 0.94 -1.38
CA GLY A 181 14.23 1.99 -0.61
C GLY A 181 12.95 2.55 -1.25
N PRO A 182 12.42 3.67 -0.70
CA PRO A 182 11.07 4.16 -1.04
C PRO A 182 10.89 4.57 -2.50
N ARG A 183 11.96 5.02 -3.16
CA ARG A 183 11.91 5.42 -4.56
C ARG A 183 11.61 4.26 -5.50
N ALA A 184 12.08 3.05 -5.16
CA ALA A 184 11.89 1.86 -5.97
C ALA A 184 10.64 1.06 -5.54
N SER A 185 10.38 0.98 -4.24
CA SER A 185 9.31 0.14 -3.68
C SER A 185 8.04 0.88 -3.27
N GLY A 186 8.12 2.20 -3.04
CA GLY A 186 7.07 2.96 -2.35
C GLY A 186 6.99 2.71 -0.84
N VAL A 187 7.83 1.82 -0.29
CA VAL A 187 7.80 1.41 1.12
C VAL A 187 8.83 2.20 1.94
N PHE A 188 8.37 2.84 3.01
CA PHE A 188 9.20 3.66 3.91
C PHE A 188 9.76 2.86 5.09
N ALA A 189 10.32 1.70 4.77
CA ALA A 189 11.08 0.84 5.68
C ALA A 189 12.23 0.19 4.92
N ARG A 190 13.28 -0.19 5.61
CA ARG A 190 14.42 -0.87 5.00
C ARG A 190 15.05 -1.85 5.95
N PHE A 191 15.30 -3.06 5.48
CA PHE A 191 16.09 -4.03 6.21
C PHE A 191 17.58 -3.81 5.98
N ARG A 192 18.39 -3.95 7.03
CA ARG A 192 19.86 -3.88 6.98
C ARG A 192 20.47 -5.18 7.47
N GLU A 193 21.78 -5.32 7.26
CA GLU A 193 22.55 -6.47 7.78
C GLU A 193 21.90 -7.80 7.39
N GLU A 194 21.58 -7.94 6.11
CA GLU A 194 20.91 -9.12 5.53
C GLU A 194 19.54 -9.47 6.14
N GLY A 195 18.90 -8.52 6.83
CA GLY A 195 17.59 -8.68 7.47
C GLY A 195 17.63 -8.69 8.99
N ALA A 196 18.79 -8.54 9.61
CA ALA A 196 18.94 -8.56 11.06
C ALA A 196 18.36 -7.30 11.75
N THR A 197 18.24 -6.19 11.03
CA THR A 197 17.68 -4.94 11.57
C THR A 197 16.70 -4.31 10.60
N LEU A 198 15.69 -3.62 11.14
CA LEU A 198 14.65 -2.92 10.37
C LEU A 198 14.70 -1.42 10.70
N GLU A 199 15.10 -0.61 9.72
CA GLU A 199 15.00 0.85 9.78
C GLU A 199 13.61 1.30 9.32
N LEU A 200 12.95 2.13 10.14
CA LEU A 200 11.73 2.84 9.78
C LEU A 200 12.12 4.24 9.28
N LEU A 201 11.60 4.61 8.11
CA LEU A 201 12.02 5.82 7.40
C LEU A 201 10.99 6.95 7.59
N ASP A 202 11.48 8.20 7.58
CA ASP A 202 10.64 9.39 7.51
C ASP A 202 10.09 9.65 6.10
N SER A 203 9.23 10.66 5.95
CA SER A 203 8.66 11.06 4.66
C SER A 203 9.71 11.55 3.65
N ALA A 204 10.92 11.87 4.08
CA ALA A 204 12.05 12.19 3.21
C ALA A 204 12.88 10.95 2.82
N GLY A 205 12.51 9.75 3.28
CA GLY A 205 13.20 8.49 3.04
C GLY A 205 14.45 8.31 3.90
N ARG A 206 14.62 9.10 4.97
CA ARG A 206 15.78 9.02 5.88
C ARG A 206 15.45 8.11 7.07
N PRO A 207 16.43 7.37 7.62
CA PRO A 207 16.23 6.60 8.84
C PRO A 207 15.79 7.52 9.98
N ALA A 208 14.64 7.23 10.59
CA ALA A 208 14.10 7.98 11.72
C ALA A 208 14.06 7.13 12.99
N HIS A 209 13.91 5.82 12.86
CA HIS A 209 13.90 4.89 13.98
C HIS A 209 14.45 3.52 13.57
N ILE A 210 15.21 2.87 14.44
CA ILE A 210 15.57 1.46 14.29
C ILE A 210 14.56 0.66 15.11
N ALA A 211 13.77 -0.16 14.44
CA ALA A 211 12.74 -0.93 15.10
C ALA A 211 13.35 -1.97 16.06
N PRO A 212 12.74 -2.21 17.24
CA PRO A 212 13.21 -3.23 18.16
C PRO A 212 13.06 -4.64 17.56
N PRO A 213 13.81 -5.63 18.08
CA PRO A 213 13.63 -7.04 17.72
C PRO A 213 12.18 -7.51 17.86
N GLY A 214 11.78 -8.48 17.04
CA GLY A 214 10.40 -8.92 16.98
C GLY A 214 9.44 -7.94 16.30
N THR A 215 9.92 -6.91 15.60
CA THR A 215 9.06 -6.03 14.79
C THR A 215 8.75 -6.65 13.43
N GLY A 216 7.48 -6.61 13.05
CA GLY A 216 6.98 -7.01 11.74
C GLY A 216 6.78 -5.84 10.78
N LEU A 217 6.59 -6.14 9.50
CA LEU A 217 6.25 -5.21 8.43
C LEU A 217 5.11 -5.79 7.58
N VAL A 218 4.04 -5.02 7.42
CA VAL A 218 3.02 -5.23 6.40
C VAL A 218 3.19 -4.15 5.35
N ALA A 219 3.53 -4.55 4.13
CA ALA A 219 3.77 -3.64 3.02
C ALA A 219 3.19 -4.18 1.72
N ALA A 220 2.88 -3.29 0.78
CA ALA A 220 2.53 -3.64 -0.58
C ALA A 220 3.49 -2.95 -1.55
N THR A 221 3.84 -3.63 -2.63
CA THR A 221 4.62 -3.06 -3.73
C THR A 221 4.20 -3.72 -5.04
N ALA A 222 4.54 -3.08 -6.15
CA ALA A 222 4.36 -3.64 -7.47
C ALA A 222 5.57 -3.31 -8.35
N LEU A 223 5.95 -4.27 -9.19
CA LEU A 223 6.88 -4.05 -10.29
C LEU A 223 6.04 -3.90 -11.58
N GLU A 224 6.33 -2.86 -12.35
CA GLU A 224 5.68 -2.59 -13.64
C GLU A 224 5.80 -3.80 -14.57
N GLY A 225 4.68 -4.24 -15.16
CA GLY A 225 4.65 -5.42 -16.03
C GLY A 225 4.88 -6.76 -15.31
N GLU A 226 5.00 -6.79 -13.98
CA GLU A 226 5.30 -8.02 -13.23
C GLU A 226 4.25 -8.34 -12.17
N GLN A 227 4.47 -7.99 -10.91
CA GLN A 227 3.78 -8.66 -9.80
C GLN A 227 3.37 -7.68 -8.72
N ARG A 228 2.14 -7.84 -8.23
CA ARG A 228 1.62 -7.14 -7.06
C ARG A 228 1.87 -8.01 -5.85
N VAL A 229 2.70 -7.53 -4.93
CA VAL A 229 3.16 -8.32 -3.79
C VAL A 229 2.78 -7.62 -2.50
N TRP A 230 2.13 -8.38 -1.64
CA TRP A 230 1.90 -8.07 -0.24
C TRP A 230 2.93 -8.83 0.58
N LEU A 231 3.70 -8.11 1.37
CA LEU A 231 4.71 -8.63 2.26
C LEU A 231 4.14 -8.62 3.67
N VAL A 232 4.08 -9.80 4.28
CA VAL A 232 3.86 -10.00 5.71
C VAL A 232 5.15 -10.59 6.25
N THR A 233 6.04 -9.70 6.71
CA THR A 233 7.45 -10.05 6.97
C THR A 233 7.93 -9.45 8.29
N GLY A 234 9.19 -9.70 8.64
CA GLY A 234 9.80 -9.24 9.88
C GLY A 234 11.26 -9.65 9.96
N VAL A 235 11.96 -9.10 10.95
CA VAL A 235 13.37 -9.45 11.24
C VAL A 235 13.49 -10.92 11.67
N ASP A 236 12.51 -11.40 12.42
CA ASP A 236 12.44 -12.76 12.96
C ASP A 236 11.00 -13.30 12.91
N GLU A 237 10.80 -14.56 13.30
CA GLU A 237 9.47 -15.21 13.32
C GLU A 237 8.45 -14.46 14.19
N ALA A 238 8.86 -13.87 15.32
CA ALA A 238 7.96 -13.10 16.17
C ALA A 238 7.48 -11.82 15.48
N GLY A 239 8.35 -11.19 14.69
CA GLY A 239 8.01 -10.08 13.80
C GLY A 239 7.01 -10.49 12.72
N VAL A 240 7.22 -11.63 12.06
CA VAL A 240 6.29 -12.14 11.04
C VAL A 240 4.91 -12.46 11.66
N GLU A 241 4.88 -13.04 12.86
CA GLU A 241 3.63 -13.29 13.60
C GLU A 241 2.90 -11.99 13.93
N ARG A 242 3.61 -10.93 14.35
CA ARG A 242 3.02 -9.60 14.59
C ARG A 242 2.52 -8.94 13.32
N ALA A 243 3.27 -9.02 12.21
CA ALA A 243 2.82 -8.54 10.92
C ALA A 243 1.54 -9.27 10.46
N ALA A 244 1.48 -10.59 10.66
CA ALA A 244 0.29 -11.38 10.34
C ALA A 244 -0.94 -10.95 11.15
N ALA A 245 -0.76 -10.64 12.44
CA ALA A 245 -1.82 -10.13 13.29
C ALA A 245 -2.29 -8.72 12.86
N ALA A 246 -1.38 -7.90 12.33
CA ALA A 246 -1.67 -6.54 11.84
C ALA A 246 -2.37 -6.51 10.46
N LEU A 247 -2.52 -7.66 9.78
CA LEU A 247 -3.20 -7.77 8.49
C LEU A 247 -4.72 -7.70 8.66
N GLU A 248 -5.23 -6.51 8.97
CA GLU A 248 -6.67 -6.24 9.17
C GLU A 248 -7.04 -4.81 8.78
N GLY A 249 -8.30 -4.60 8.37
CA GLY A 249 -8.76 -3.32 7.82
C GLY A 249 -8.54 -2.12 8.74
N GLN A 250 -8.84 -2.23 10.03
CA GLN A 250 -8.66 -1.10 10.97
C GLN A 250 -7.20 -0.70 11.15
N THR A 251 -6.30 -1.69 11.14
CA THR A 251 -4.86 -1.45 11.27
C THR A 251 -4.24 -0.95 9.97
N LEU A 252 -4.80 -1.27 8.81
CA LEU A 252 -4.20 -0.90 7.53
C LEU A 252 -4.82 0.33 6.87
N ARG A 253 -6.08 0.66 7.21
CA ARG A 253 -6.87 1.73 6.57
C ARG A 253 -6.06 3.01 6.41
N ASP A 254 -6.07 3.52 5.18
CA ASP A 254 -5.40 4.75 4.75
C ASP A 254 -3.86 4.73 4.76
N ARG A 255 -3.19 3.64 5.19
CA ARG A 255 -1.72 3.61 5.37
C ARG A 255 -0.97 3.14 4.13
N TYR A 256 0.25 3.63 3.97
CA TYR A 256 1.14 3.17 2.88
C TYR A 256 1.76 1.81 3.21
N ALA A 257 2.30 1.67 4.41
CA ALA A 257 2.74 0.43 5.02
C ALA A 257 2.59 0.53 6.54
N VAL A 258 2.72 -0.60 7.24
CA VAL A 258 2.63 -0.68 8.70
C VAL A 258 3.80 -1.45 9.28
N ALA A 259 4.51 -0.84 10.23
CA ALA A 259 5.40 -1.57 11.13
C ALA A 259 4.58 -2.09 12.32
N ALA A 260 4.66 -3.39 12.60
CA ALA A 260 3.98 -4.05 13.72
C ALA A 260 4.99 -4.29 14.86
N LEU A 261 5.12 -3.31 15.76
CA LEU A 261 6.04 -3.34 16.89
C LEU A 261 5.42 -4.14 18.06
N PRO A 262 6.23 -4.52 19.06
CA PRO A 262 5.72 -5.15 20.29
C PRO A 262 4.62 -4.33 21.00
N ASP A 263 4.75 -3.00 20.99
CA ASP A 263 3.86 -2.09 21.73
C ASP A 263 2.73 -1.48 20.87
N GLY A 264 2.65 -1.84 19.59
CA GLY A 264 1.61 -1.36 18.69
C GLY A 264 2.01 -1.25 17.23
N ALA A 265 1.05 -0.86 16.39
CA ALA A 265 1.27 -0.66 14.96
C ALA A 265 1.58 0.81 14.64
N LEU A 266 2.64 1.06 13.88
CA LEU A 266 3.00 2.39 13.38
C LEU A 266 2.75 2.48 11.88
N ALA A 267 2.09 3.57 11.45
CA ALA A 267 1.98 3.92 10.04
C ALA A 267 3.33 4.42 9.50
N LEU A 268 3.69 3.97 8.31
CA LEU A 268 4.89 4.40 7.60
C LEU A 268 4.51 5.24 6.37
N PRO A 269 5.29 6.28 6.02
CA PRO A 269 6.49 6.80 6.69
C PRO A 269 6.24 7.42 8.07
N LEU A 270 7.28 7.46 8.90
CA LEU A 270 7.26 8.21 10.16
C LEU A 270 7.24 9.72 9.88
N GLY A 271 6.53 10.49 10.73
CA GLY A 271 6.52 11.95 10.62
C GLY A 271 5.98 12.48 9.29
N GLY A 272 5.04 11.78 8.65
CA GLY A 272 4.46 12.19 7.36
C GLY A 272 3.57 13.43 7.42
N ALA A 273 3.20 13.91 8.61
CA ALA A 273 2.37 15.10 8.78
C ALA A 273 3.18 16.40 8.59
N GLU A 274 3.02 17.06 7.43
CA GLU A 274 2.65 18.49 7.30
C GLU A 274 2.65 18.92 5.81
N PRO A 275 1.73 19.80 5.36
CA PRO A 275 1.80 21.22 5.74
C PRO A 275 0.51 21.79 6.36
N ARG A 276 0.69 22.90 7.07
CA ARG A 276 -0.34 23.82 7.56
C ARG A 276 -1.25 24.32 6.45
#